data_AF-A0A1Q3GKA9-F1
#
_entry.id   AF-A0A1Q3GKA9-F1
#
_cell.length_a   1.000
_cell.length_b   1.000
_cell.length_c   1.000
_cell.angle_alpha   90.00
_cell.angle_beta   90.00
_cell.angle_gamma   90.00
#
_symmetry.space_group_name_H-M   'P 1'
#
loop_
_entity.id
_entity.type
_entity.pdbx_description
1 polymer ?
#
loop_
_entity_poly.entity_id
_entity_poly.type
_entity_poly.pdbx_seq_one_letter_code
_entity_poly.pdbx_strand_id
1 'polypeptide(L)'
;MQNIVHSWHNFIPVFTRDILPIYEKHEQDFDFMGFHGRRHATRSVIFAELLGRCYMALGVNEIDMEGLRYAVAFHDAARQANGEDEWERESAEACKNYLIQQGKPEAYALTIEQAMLEKNTRASNLLTQVLHDADVLEFMRFLVNNKRGLALFRRDELTLFSEEDLYFHQVMHMQRNALIQEIWKFIFETEWINAQPTNAQFLPFYLSLFTQNEAKYPLMNRFFNLR
;
A
#
# COMPACT_ATOMS: atom_id res chain seq x y z
N MET A 1 21.04 5.79 6.26
CA MET A 1 19.84 5.37 5.52
C MET A 1 20.22 4.17 4.66
N GLN A 2 19.53 3.03 4.82
CA GLN A 2 19.56 2.00 3.77
C GLN A 2 19.19 2.68 2.45
N ASN A 3 19.86 2.32 1.37
CA ASN A 3 19.52 2.82 0.05
C ASN A 3 18.10 2.32 -0.28
N ILE A 4 17.10 3.21 -0.17
CA ILE A 4 15.68 2.89 -0.34
C ILE A 4 15.37 2.33 -1.73
N VAL A 5 16.11 2.80 -2.73
CA VAL A 5 16.04 2.31 -4.11
C VAL A 5 16.53 0.86 -4.16
N HIS A 6 17.66 0.57 -3.54
CA HIS A 6 18.19 -0.80 -3.47
C HIS A 6 17.25 -1.74 -2.70
N SER A 7 16.72 -1.31 -1.54
CA SER A 7 15.79 -2.13 -0.76
C SER A 7 14.47 -2.36 -1.49
N TRP A 8 13.98 -1.37 -2.26
CA TRP A 8 12.81 -1.52 -3.11
C TRP A 8 13.04 -2.56 -4.22
N HIS A 9 14.18 -2.50 -4.90
CA HIS A 9 14.53 -3.49 -5.92
C HIS A 9 14.67 -4.91 -5.37
N ASN A 10 15.16 -5.06 -4.13
CA ASN A 10 15.22 -6.36 -3.46
C ASN A 10 13.83 -6.86 -3.04
N PHE A 11 12.90 -5.96 -2.75
CA PHE A 11 11.53 -6.31 -2.36
C PHE A 11 10.65 -6.75 -3.55
N ILE A 12 10.83 -6.17 -4.74
CA ILE A 12 10.04 -6.55 -5.94
C ILE A 12 9.99 -8.07 -6.19
N PRO A 13 11.12 -8.81 -6.25
CA PRO A 13 11.08 -10.25 -6.49
C PRO A 13 10.43 -11.02 -5.34
N VAL A 14 10.58 -10.55 -4.10
CA VAL A 14 9.90 -11.12 -2.93
C VAL A 14 8.38 -10.98 -3.08
N PHE A 15 7.90 -9.76 -3.32
CA PHE A 15 6.47 -9.50 -3.49
C PHE A 15 5.87 -10.32 -4.64
N THR A 16 6.49 -10.26 -5.82
CA THR A 16 5.95 -10.89 -7.03
C THR A 16 6.02 -12.41 -7.02
N ARG A 17 7.03 -13.01 -6.39
CA ARG A 17 7.22 -14.47 -6.37
C ARG A 17 6.59 -15.14 -5.16
N ASP A 18 6.65 -14.52 -3.98
CA ASP A 18 6.32 -15.20 -2.74
C ASP A 18 4.96 -14.76 -2.17
N ILE A 19 4.55 -13.51 -2.41
CA ILE A 19 3.34 -12.93 -1.79
C ILE A 19 2.18 -12.85 -2.79
N LEU A 20 2.42 -12.32 -3.98
CA LEU A 20 1.38 -12.11 -5.00
C LEU A 20 0.64 -13.40 -5.43
N PRO A 21 1.25 -14.60 -5.45
CA PRO A 21 0.52 -15.84 -5.70
C PRO A 21 -0.58 -16.16 -4.66
N ILE A 22 -0.48 -15.63 -3.43
CA ILE A 22 -1.54 -15.76 -2.42
C ILE A 22 -2.82 -15.07 -2.93
N TYR A 23 -2.67 -13.85 -3.44
CA TYR A 23 -3.76 -13.06 -4.01
C TYR A 23 -4.28 -13.62 -5.33
N GLU A 24 -3.42 -14.22 -6.16
CA GLU A 24 -3.88 -14.99 -7.32
C GLU A 24 -4.76 -16.16 -6.91
N LYS A 25 -4.42 -16.83 -5.81
CA LYS A 25 -5.23 -17.91 -5.24
C LYS A 25 -6.57 -17.41 -4.70
N HIS A 26 -6.62 -16.24 -4.07
CA HIS A 26 -7.90 -15.62 -3.67
C HIS A 26 -8.83 -15.44 -4.87
N GLU A 27 -8.29 -14.91 -5.98
CA GLU A 27 -9.03 -14.70 -7.24
C GLU A 27 -9.59 -16.01 -7.83
N GLN A 28 -8.92 -17.14 -7.57
CA GLN A 28 -9.35 -18.47 -8.03
C GLN A 28 -10.35 -19.14 -7.09
N ASP A 29 -10.26 -18.87 -5.78
CA ASP A 29 -10.99 -19.62 -4.76
C ASP A 29 -12.31 -18.94 -4.35
N PHE A 30 -12.26 -17.68 -3.89
CA PHE A 30 -13.43 -16.99 -3.33
C PHE A 30 -13.65 -15.57 -3.85
N ASP A 31 -12.61 -14.93 -4.37
CA ASP A 31 -12.61 -13.53 -4.79
C ASP A 31 -12.50 -13.38 -6.31
N PHE A 32 -13.38 -14.05 -7.03
CA PHE A 32 -13.43 -14.00 -8.50
C PHE A 32 -13.62 -12.59 -9.09
N MET A 33 -14.07 -11.62 -8.28
CA MET A 33 -14.20 -10.21 -8.66
C MET A 33 -12.93 -9.39 -8.39
N GLY A 34 -11.95 -9.95 -7.66
CA GLY A 34 -10.68 -9.32 -7.34
C GLY A 34 -10.81 -8.12 -6.41
N PHE A 35 -11.71 -8.16 -5.42
CA PHE A 35 -11.82 -7.12 -4.39
C PHE A 35 -10.58 -7.06 -3.48
N HIS A 36 -10.06 -8.22 -3.10
CA HIS A 36 -8.86 -8.44 -2.31
C HIS A 36 -7.88 -9.32 -3.11
N GLY A 37 -7.78 -9.06 -4.42
CA GLY A 37 -6.92 -9.76 -5.37
C GLY A 37 -5.60 -9.03 -5.64
N ARG A 38 -4.87 -9.48 -6.66
CA ARG A 38 -3.52 -9.00 -7.02
C ARG A 38 -3.49 -7.51 -7.34
N ARG A 39 -4.55 -7.00 -7.98
CA ARG A 39 -4.71 -5.58 -8.30
C ARG A 39 -4.69 -4.72 -7.05
N HIS A 40 -5.50 -5.07 -6.07
CA HIS A 40 -5.60 -4.36 -4.80
C HIS A 40 -4.26 -4.39 -4.07
N ALA A 41 -3.72 -5.58 -3.81
CA ALA A 41 -2.45 -5.75 -3.11
C ALA A 41 -1.30 -4.96 -3.77
N THR A 42 -1.22 -5.00 -5.11
CA THR A 42 -0.18 -4.27 -5.87
C THR A 42 -0.31 -2.77 -5.70
N ARG A 43 -1.52 -2.21 -5.78
CA ARG A 43 -1.73 -0.77 -5.61
C ARG A 43 -1.48 -0.33 -4.18
N SER A 44 -1.94 -1.09 -3.18
CA SER A 44 -1.66 -0.82 -1.77
C SER A 44 -0.15 -0.72 -1.51
N VAL A 45 0.63 -1.68 -2.03
CA VAL A 45 2.11 -1.66 -1.93
C VAL A 45 2.71 -0.42 -2.61
N ILE A 46 2.23 -0.05 -3.80
CA ILE A 46 2.70 1.17 -4.50
C ILE A 46 2.39 2.41 -3.67
N PHE A 47 1.19 2.51 -3.09
CA PHE A 47 0.78 3.66 -2.28
C PHE A 47 1.58 3.73 -0.99
N ALA A 48 1.79 2.63 -0.29
CA ALA A 48 2.63 2.59 0.88
C ALA A 48 4.06 3.04 0.60
N GLU A 49 4.66 2.53 -0.49
CA GLU A 49 6.00 2.95 -0.94
C GLU A 49 6.05 4.45 -1.26
N LEU A 50 5.03 4.94 -1.98
CA LEU A 50 4.88 6.35 -2.34
C LEU A 50 4.78 7.24 -1.10
N LEU A 51 3.86 6.90 -0.18
CA LEU A 51 3.62 7.66 1.04
C LEU A 51 4.85 7.67 1.96
N GLY A 52 5.49 6.51 2.16
CA GLY A 52 6.72 6.44 2.94
C GLY A 52 7.83 7.33 2.36
N ARG A 53 8.01 7.33 1.04
CA ARG A 53 8.92 8.26 0.36
C ARG A 53 8.51 9.71 0.50
N CYS A 54 7.21 10.04 0.48
CA CYS A 54 6.72 11.39 0.76
C CYS A 54 7.20 11.87 2.14
N TYR A 55 7.00 11.07 3.19
CA TYR A 55 7.43 11.42 4.55
C TYR A 55 8.94 11.62 4.63
N MET A 56 9.73 10.73 4.02
CA MET A 56 11.20 10.88 3.96
C MET A 56 11.63 12.17 3.24
N ALA A 57 10.97 12.53 2.14
CA ALA A 57 11.22 13.77 1.40
C ALA A 57 11.00 15.03 2.24
N LEU A 58 10.12 14.92 3.24
CA LEU A 58 9.75 16.00 4.15
C LEU A 58 10.57 15.99 5.44
N GLY A 59 11.62 15.16 5.50
CA GLY A 59 12.54 15.08 6.63
C GLY A 59 12.18 14.04 7.69
N VAL A 60 11.10 13.27 7.50
CA VAL A 60 10.69 12.20 8.41
C VAL A 60 11.39 10.90 8.03
N ASN A 61 12.54 10.64 8.65
CA ASN A 61 13.40 9.50 8.31
C ASN A 61 13.22 8.28 9.23
N GLU A 62 12.21 8.31 10.10
CA GLU A 62 11.97 7.31 11.15
C GLU A 62 11.16 6.10 10.65
N ILE A 63 10.72 6.14 9.39
CA ILE A 63 9.88 5.09 8.83
C ILE A 63 10.70 3.84 8.45
N ASP A 64 10.28 2.68 8.96
CA ASP A 64 10.77 1.39 8.49
C ASP A 64 10.09 1.01 7.17
N MET A 65 10.72 1.39 6.07
CA MET A 65 10.22 1.08 4.72
C MET A 65 10.19 -0.42 4.42
N GLU A 66 11.10 -1.21 4.98
CA GLU A 66 11.08 -2.66 4.76
C GLU A 66 9.85 -3.27 5.44
N GLY A 67 9.65 -2.94 6.72
CA GLY A 67 8.51 -3.39 7.50
C GLY A 67 7.18 -2.96 6.91
N LEU A 68 7.09 -1.70 6.47
CA LEU A 68 5.88 -1.15 5.83
C LEU A 68 5.49 -1.96 4.58
N ARG A 69 6.46 -2.28 3.72
CA ARG A 69 6.21 -3.05 2.49
C ARG A 69 5.67 -4.44 2.81
N TYR A 70 6.26 -5.13 3.79
CA TYR A 70 5.78 -6.45 4.21
C TYR A 70 4.39 -6.37 4.85
N ALA A 71 4.17 -5.43 5.76
CA ALA A 71 2.89 -5.24 6.43
C ALA A 71 1.75 -5.03 5.41
N VAL A 72 1.96 -4.12 4.46
CA VAL A 72 0.96 -3.81 3.42
C VAL A 72 0.81 -4.96 2.44
N ALA A 73 1.90 -5.63 2.06
CA ALA A 73 1.82 -6.77 1.15
C ALA A 73 1.10 -7.98 1.75
N PHE A 74 1.04 -8.11 3.08
CA PHE A 74 0.37 -9.22 3.77
C PHE A 74 -0.99 -8.87 4.39
N HIS A 75 -1.42 -7.60 4.42
CA HIS A 75 -2.59 -7.17 5.23
C HIS A 75 -3.88 -7.98 4.96
N ASP A 76 -4.06 -8.45 3.73
CA ASP A 76 -5.21 -9.26 3.31
C ASP A 76 -4.84 -10.71 2.93
N ALA A 77 -3.61 -11.15 3.20
CA ALA A 77 -3.08 -12.42 2.69
C ALA A 77 -3.78 -13.67 3.27
N ALA A 78 -4.45 -13.56 4.42
CA ALA A 78 -5.13 -14.69 5.04
C ALA A 78 -6.65 -14.73 4.79
N ARG A 79 -7.20 -13.81 3.99
CA ARG A 79 -8.63 -13.77 3.72
C ARG A 79 -9.13 -15.10 3.13
N GLN A 80 -10.32 -15.52 3.55
CA GLN A 80 -10.98 -16.74 3.06
C GLN A 80 -12.34 -16.49 2.44
N ALA A 81 -12.88 -15.28 2.60
CA ALA A 81 -14.09 -14.85 1.94
C ALA A 81 -14.08 -13.34 1.70
N ASN A 82 -14.98 -12.92 0.81
CA ASN A 82 -15.36 -11.53 0.68
C ASN A 82 -16.40 -11.19 1.75
N GLY A 83 -16.23 -10.07 2.46
CA GLY A 83 -17.14 -9.69 3.54
C GLY A 83 -16.44 -8.93 4.65
N GLU A 84 -16.89 -9.16 5.89
CA GLU A 84 -16.32 -8.55 7.09
C GLU A 84 -14.82 -8.83 7.21
N ASP A 85 -14.09 -7.91 7.83
CA ASP A 85 -12.64 -7.99 7.96
C ASP A 85 -12.24 -8.82 9.20
N GLU A 86 -12.37 -10.14 9.07
CA GLU A 86 -12.16 -11.08 10.19
C GLU A 86 -10.74 -11.66 10.24
N TRP A 87 -9.93 -11.49 9.19
CA TRP A 87 -8.66 -12.20 8.99
C TRP A 87 -7.40 -11.38 9.26
N GLU A 88 -7.53 -10.17 9.82
CA GLU A 88 -6.39 -9.29 10.10
C GLU A 88 -5.32 -9.98 10.96
N ARG A 89 -5.76 -10.77 11.96
CA ARG A 89 -4.85 -11.48 12.85
C ARG A 89 -4.07 -12.57 12.13
N GLU A 90 -4.74 -13.36 11.32
CA GLU A 90 -4.16 -14.43 10.52
C GLU A 90 -3.21 -13.86 9.46
N SER A 91 -3.56 -12.74 8.83
CA SER A 91 -2.71 -12.00 7.91
C SER A 91 -1.43 -11.48 8.60
N ALA A 92 -1.56 -10.91 9.80
CA ALA A 92 -0.45 -10.43 10.59
C ALA A 92 0.48 -11.58 11.06
N GLU A 93 -0.10 -12.70 11.48
CA GLU A 93 0.66 -13.89 11.86
C GLU A 93 1.40 -14.51 10.66
N ALA A 94 0.76 -14.54 9.48
CA ALA A 94 1.38 -14.99 8.24
C ALA A 94 2.60 -14.11 7.88
N CYS A 95 2.46 -12.78 8.00
CA CYS A 95 3.55 -11.82 7.79
C CYS A 95 4.72 -12.09 8.77
N LYS A 96 4.43 -12.22 10.08
CA LYS A 96 5.44 -12.53 11.09
C LYS A 96 6.20 -13.81 10.75
N ASN A 97 5.46 -14.88 10.48
CA ASN A 97 6.05 -16.19 10.19
C ASN A 97 6.92 -16.12 8.93
N TYR A 98 6.46 -15.41 7.89
CA TYR A 98 7.25 -15.18 6.69
C TYR A 98 8.55 -14.42 6.99
N LEU A 99 8.51 -13.33 7.76
CA LEU A 99 9.69 -12.56 8.14
C LEU A 99 10.72 -13.41 8.91
N ILE A 100 10.26 -14.23 9.86
CA ILE A 100 11.12 -15.16 10.61
C ILE A 100 11.78 -16.18 9.66
N GLN A 101 11.02 -16.73 8.71
CA GLN A 101 11.54 -17.65 7.70
C GLN A 101 12.58 -16.99 6.77
N GLN A 102 12.43 -15.70 6.49
CA GLN A 102 13.45 -14.90 5.77
C GLN A 102 14.66 -14.53 6.64
N GLY A 103 14.75 -15.06 7.87
CA GLY A 103 15.87 -14.84 8.78
C GLY A 103 15.83 -13.50 9.52
N LYS A 104 14.69 -12.80 9.53
CA LYS A 104 14.54 -11.59 10.33
C LYS A 104 14.45 -11.94 11.82
N PRO A 105 14.95 -11.08 12.73
CA PRO A 105 14.79 -11.29 14.16
C PRO A 105 13.31 -11.38 14.56
N GLU A 106 12.98 -12.30 15.45
CA GLU A 106 11.60 -12.49 15.94
C GLU A 106 11.02 -11.20 16.54
N ALA A 107 11.80 -10.45 17.33
CA ALA A 107 11.37 -9.17 17.90
C ALA A 107 10.97 -8.14 16.82
N TYR A 108 11.67 -8.15 15.68
CA TYR A 108 11.33 -7.30 14.54
C TYR A 108 10.01 -7.77 13.89
N ALA A 109 9.88 -9.07 13.62
CA ALA A 109 8.68 -9.64 13.04
C ALA A 109 7.43 -9.40 13.91
N LEU A 110 7.57 -9.47 15.25
CA LEU A 110 6.51 -9.13 16.21
C LEU A 110 6.11 -7.65 16.16
N THR A 111 7.06 -6.75 15.92
CA THR A 111 6.74 -5.32 15.75
C THR A 111 5.91 -5.08 14.50
N ILE A 112 6.21 -5.79 13.41
CA ILE A 112 5.42 -5.69 12.16
C ILE A 112 4.03 -6.30 12.34
N GLU A 113 3.92 -7.46 12.99
CA GLU A 113 2.62 -8.08 13.33
C GLU A 113 1.76 -7.12 14.15
N GLN A 114 2.31 -6.53 15.21
CA GLN A 114 1.58 -5.61 16.08
C GLN A 114 1.09 -4.38 15.30
N ALA A 115 1.92 -3.83 14.42
CA ALA A 115 1.54 -2.69 13.61
C ALA A 115 0.37 -2.98 12.66
N MET A 116 0.27 -4.20 12.13
CA MET A 116 -0.87 -4.64 11.31
C MET A 116 -2.15 -4.74 12.14
N LEU A 117 -2.07 -5.34 13.33
CA LEU A 117 -3.21 -5.47 14.25
C LEU A 117 -3.74 -4.11 14.75
N GLU A 118 -2.89 -3.08 14.79
CA GLU A 118 -3.24 -1.73 15.23
C GLU A 118 -3.71 -0.80 14.10
N LYS A 119 -3.68 -1.23 12.82
CA LYS A 119 -3.89 -0.32 11.67
C LYS A 119 -5.24 0.43 11.70
N ASN A 120 -6.29 -0.24 12.20
CA ASN A 120 -7.65 0.33 12.30
C ASN A 120 -7.91 1.05 13.63
N THR A 121 -6.86 1.24 14.44
CA THR A 121 -6.89 2.02 15.68
C THR A 121 -6.18 3.36 15.49
N ARG A 122 -6.14 4.21 16.52
CA ARG A 122 -5.33 5.42 16.46
C ARG A 122 -3.85 5.05 16.37
N ALA A 123 -3.25 5.23 15.19
CA ALA A 123 -1.87 4.86 14.92
C ALA A 123 -0.90 5.45 15.95
N SER A 124 -0.05 4.58 16.50
CA SER A 124 0.98 4.92 17.49
C SER A 124 2.33 5.27 16.86
N ASN A 125 2.50 4.93 15.58
CA ASN A 125 3.73 5.09 14.81
C ASN A 125 3.43 5.30 13.31
N LEU A 126 4.41 5.81 12.57
CA LEU A 126 4.23 6.16 11.15
C LEU A 126 3.99 4.95 10.24
N LEU A 127 4.56 3.78 10.56
CA LEU A 127 4.34 2.58 9.75
C LEU A 127 2.86 2.17 9.80
N THR A 128 2.26 2.11 10.99
CA THR A 128 0.84 1.83 11.18
C THR A 128 -0.04 2.87 10.46
N GLN A 129 0.32 4.15 10.57
CA GLN A 129 -0.41 5.23 9.92
C GLN A 129 -0.40 5.08 8.38
N VAL A 130 0.78 4.85 7.79
CA VAL A 130 0.92 4.72 6.34
C VAL A 130 0.29 3.42 5.83
N LEU A 131 0.38 2.33 6.59
CA LEU A 131 -0.33 1.08 6.29
C LEU A 131 -1.84 1.32 6.17
N HIS A 132 -2.43 1.97 7.17
CA HIS A 132 -3.84 2.34 7.17
C HIS A 132 -4.20 3.24 5.98
N ASP A 133 -3.47 4.33 5.77
CA ASP A 133 -3.77 5.26 4.68
C ASP A 133 -3.65 4.60 3.30
N ALA A 134 -2.67 3.72 3.09
CA ALA A 134 -2.49 3.00 1.83
C ALA A 134 -3.70 2.09 1.51
N ASP A 135 -4.23 1.42 2.53
CA ASP A 135 -5.44 0.58 2.41
C ASP A 135 -6.70 1.45 2.21
N VAL A 136 -6.85 2.53 2.99
CA VAL A 136 -8.00 3.44 2.86
C VAL A 136 -8.08 4.10 1.48
N LEU A 137 -6.93 4.44 0.87
CA LEU A 137 -6.90 4.97 -0.50
C LEU A 137 -7.50 3.98 -1.52
N GLU A 138 -7.37 2.66 -1.31
CA GLU A 138 -7.94 1.66 -2.21
C GLU A 138 -9.48 1.66 -2.19
N PHE A 139 -10.15 2.12 -1.13
CA PHE A 139 -11.62 2.26 -1.14
C PHE A 139 -12.13 3.13 -2.30
N MET A 140 -11.30 4.04 -2.81
CA MET A 140 -11.66 4.83 -3.98
C MET A 140 -12.06 3.95 -5.18
N ARG A 141 -11.51 2.73 -5.33
CA ARG A 141 -11.83 1.84 -6.44
C ARG A 141 -13.33 1.53 -6.56
N PHE A 142 -14.04 1.44 -5.44
CA PHE A 142 -15.48 1.19 -5.41
C PHE A 142 -16.31 2.39 -5.91
N LEU A 143 -15.68 3.56 -6.03
CA LEU A 143 -16.30 4.79 -6.48
C LEU A 143 -16.14 5.02 -8.00
N VAL A 144 -15.31 4.23 -8.70
CA VAL A 144 -15.03 4.38 -10.14
C VAL A 144 -16.29 4.32 -11.01
N ASN A 145 -17.26 3.48 -10.62
CA ASN A 145 -18.54 3.34 -11.32
C ASN A 145 -19.63 4.31 -10.85
N ASN A 146 -19.33 5.16 -9.87
CA ASN A 146 -20.29 6.11 -9.34
C ASN A 146 -20.17 7.46 -10.06
N LYS A 147 -21.29 8.04 -10.50
CA LYS A 147 -21.33 9.37 -11.14
C LYS A 147 -20.72 10.48 -10.28
N ARG A 148 -20.75 10.34 -8.95
CA ARG A 148 -20.15 11.27 -8.00
C ARG A 148 -18.66 10.98 -7.76
N GLY A 149 -18.18 9.77 -8.10
CA GLY A 149 -16.77 9.37 -8.06
C GLY A 149 -16.06 9.77 -6.76
N LEU A 150 -14.89 10.40 -6.91
CA LEU A 150 -14.05 10.91 -5.82
C LEU A 150 -14.77 11.90 -4.87
N ALA A 151 -15.91 12.49 -5.26
CA ALA A 151 -16.69 13.35 -4.36
C ALA A 151 -17.40 12.54 -3.24
N LEU A 152 -17.47 11.21 -3.35
CA LEU A 152 -17.96 10.32 -2.30
C LEU A 152 -16.86 9.81 -1.36
N PHE A 153 -15.59 10.04 -1.68
CA PHE A 153 -14.49 9.58 -0.87
C PHE A 153 -14.43 10.35 0.45
N ARG A 154 -14.52 9.62 1.57
CA ARG A 154 -14.47 10.14 2.94
C ARG A 154 -13.02 10.46 3.31
N ARG A 155 -12.60 11.70 3.03
CA ARG A 155 -11.23 12.16 3.25
C ARG A 155 -10.83 12.20 4.72
N ASP A 156 -11.80 12.27 5.60
CA ASP A 156 -11.66 12.19 7.05
C ASP A 156 -11.23 10.80 7.53
N GLU A 157 -11.38 9.75 6.70
CA GLU A 157 -10.82 8.42 6.98
C GLU A 157 -9.32 8.34 6.68
N LEU A 158 -8.71 9.37 6.09
CA LEU A 158 -7.26 9.43 5.87
C LEU A 158 -6.59 10.31 6.92
N THR A 159 -5.57 9.75 7.57
CA THR A 159 -4.67 10.52 8.44
C THR A 159 -3.63 11.30 7.64
N LEU A 160 -3.31 10.86 6.42
CA LEU A 160 -2.35 11.49 5.50
C LEU A 160 -2.48 13.01 5.46
N PHE A 161 -1.50 13.72 6.03
CA PHE A 161 -1.41 15.19 6.07
C PHE A 161 -2.66 15.89 6.63
N SER A 162 -3.46 15.20 7.44
CA SER A 162 -4.55 15.78 8.22
C SER A 162 -4.04 16.27 9.57
N GLU A 163 -4.88 16.94 10.35
CA GLU A 163 -4.55 17.34 11.73
C GLU A 163 -4.29 16.14 12.65
N GLU A 164 -4.70 14.93 12.25
CA GLU A 164 -4.47 13.68 12.98
C GLU A 164 -3.15 13.00 12.58
N ASP A 165 -2.45 13.51 11.57
CA ASP A 165 -1.13 13.01 11.15
C ASP A 165 -0.11 13.16 12.29
N LEU A 166 0.58 12.07 12.63
CA LEU A 166 1.63 12.06 13.67
C LEU A 166 2.72 13.12 13.45
N TYR A 167 2.97 13.51 12.20
CA TYR A 167 3.97 14.50 11.82
C TYR A 167 3.33 15.78 11.24
N PHE A 168 2.07 16.09 11.57
CA PHE A 168 1.30 17.19 10.98
C PHE A 168 2.10 18.49 10.81
N HIS A 169 2.79 18.97 11.84
CA HIS A 169 3.57 20.22 11.75
C HIS A 169 4.70 20.20 10.71
N GLN A 170 5.25 19.04 10.39
CA GLN A 170 6.28 18.89 9.36
C GLN A 170 5.66 18.78 7.97
N VAL A 171 4.47 18.19 7.85
CA VAL A 171 3.85 17.84 6.55
C VAL A 171 2.67 18.73 6.14
N MET A 172 2.18 19.61 7.01
CA MET A 172 0.98 20.43 6.80
C MET A 172 1.02 21.34 5.55
N HIS A 173 2.22 21.61 5.03
CA HIS A 173 2.42 22.41 3.82
C HIS A 173 2.23 21.60 2.52
N MET A 174 1.98 20.30 2.63
CA MET A 174 1.82 19.41 1.49
C MET A 174 0.51 19.61 0.74
N GLN A 175 0.57 19.38 -0.58
CA GLN A 175 -0.60 19.42 -1.46
C GLN A 175 -1.42 18.12 -1.36
N ARG A 176 -1.94 17.81 -0.16
CA ARG A 176 -2.73 16.60 0.16
C ARG A 176 -3.76 16.27 -0.90
N ASN A 177 -4.59 17.25 -1.26
CA ASN A 177 -5.65 17.06 -2.25
C ASN A 177 -5.10 16.77 -3.65
N ALA A 178 -3.98 17.36 -4.05
CA ALA A 178 -3.39 17.08 -5.36
C ALA A 178 -2.84 15.65 -5.43
N LEU A 179 -2.21 15.17 -4.36
CA LEU A 179 -1.72 13.78 -4.28
C LEU A 179 -2.89 12.78 -4.33
N ILE A 180 -3.95 13.01 -3.55
CA ILE A 180 -5.17 12.18 -3.60
C ILE A 180 -5.78 12.16 -5.02
N GLN A 181 -5.78 13.29 -5.73
CA GLN A 181 -6.29 13.37 -7.10
C GLN A 181 -5.44 12.56 -8.10
N GLU A 182 -4.12 12.54 -7.96
CA GLU A 182 -3.26 11.69 -8.79
C GLU A 182 -3.46 10.20 -8.50
N ILE A 183 -3.54 9.83 -7.22
CA ILE A 183 -3.84 8.46 -6.79
C ILE A 183 -5.21 8.02 -7.33
N TRP A 184 -6.23 8.87 -7.23
CA TRP A 184 -7.54 8.61 -7.83
C TRP A 184 -7.47 8.34 -9.33
N LYS A 185 -6.75 9.18 -10.10
CA LYS A 185 -6.58 8.95 -11.54
C LYS A 185 -5.92 7.61 -11.83
N PHE A 186 -4.90 7.24 -11.04
CA PHE A 186 -4.22 5.97 -11.18
C PHE A 186 -5.14 4.78 -10.86
N ILE A 187 -5.91 4.84 -9.77
CA ILE A 187 -6.92 3.84 -9.43
C ILE A 187 -7.96 3.73 -10.55
N PHE A 188 -8.52 4.85 -10.97
CA PHE A 188 -9.55 4.90 -12.02
C PHE A 188 -9.08 4.16 -13.27
N GLU A 189 -7.87 4.45 -13.75
CA GLU A 189 -7.35 3.82 -14.96
C GLU A 189 -7.03 2.35 -14.77
N THR A 190 -6.40 2.00 -13.65
CA THR A 190 -6.01 0.62 -13.37
C THR A 190 -7.17 -0.31 -13.04
N GLU A 191 -8.30 0.23 -12.61
CA GLU A 191 -9.52 -0.56 -12.36
C GLU A 191 -10.12 -1.10 -13.66
N TRP A 192 -9.96 -0.37 -14.77
CA TRP A 192 -10.45 -0.74 -16.09
C TRP A 192 -9.47 -1.56 -16.92
N ILE A 193 -8.24 -1.77 -16.42
CA ILE A 193 -7.25 -2.57 -17.14
C ILE A 193 -7.68 -4.04 -17.12
N ASN A 194 -7.99 -4.54 -18.32
CA ASN A 194 -8.23 -5.96 -18.58
C ASN A 194 -6.95 -6.68 -19.05
N ALA A 195 -5.80 -6.27 -18.52
CA ALA A 195 -4.55 -6.99 -18.70
C ALA A 195 -4.42 -8.04 -17.61
N GLN A 196 -3.92 -9.21 -17.97
CA GLN A 196 -3.64 -10.31 -17.05
C GLN A 196 -2.13 -10.62 -17.08
N PRO A 197 -1.27 -9.69 -16.60
CA PRO A 197 0.15 -9.94 -16.53
C PRO A 197 0.42 -11.10 -15.57
N THR A 198 1.51 -11.83 -15.82
CA THR A 198 1.98 -12.85 -14.86
C THR A 198 2.36 -12.19 -13.52
N ASN A 199 2.42 -12.96 -12.43
CA ASN A 199 2.80 -12.41 -11.11
C ASN A 199 4.14 -11.66 -11.15
N ALA A 200 5.13 -12.19 -11.87
CA ALA A 200 6.44 -11.55 -12.06
C ALA A 200 6.37 -10.20 -12.78
N GLN A 201 5.37 -10.00 -13.64
CA GLN A 201 5.17 -8.78 -14.43
C GLN A 201 4.22 -7.79 -13.76
N PHE A 202 3.43 -8.22 -12.78
CA PHE A 202 2.28 -7.46 -12.27
C PHE A 202 2.69 -6.12 -11.67
N LEU A 203 3.56 -6.11 -10.66
CA LEU A 203 4.06 -4.87 -10.05
C LEU A 203 4.83 -4.00 -11.06
N PRO A 204 5.81 -4.50 -11.84
CA PRO A 204 6.47 -3.71 -12.88
C PRO A 204 5.52 -3.07 -13.90
N PHE A 205 4.48 -3.80 -14.31
CA PHE A 205 3.46 -3.29 -15.21
C PHE A 205 2.72 -2.11 -14.58
N TYR A 206 2.23 -2.24 -13.35
CA TYR A 206 1.52 -1.14 -12.66
C TYR A 206 2.42 0.08 -12.42
N LEU A 207 3.68 -0.13 -12.03
CA LEU A 207 4.65 0.95 -11.89
C LEU A 207 4.84 1.72 -13.20
N SER A 208 4.92 1.02 -14.34
CA SER A 208 5.14 1.64 -15.65
C SER A 208 4.05 2.64 -16.05
N LEU A 209 2.81 2.42 -15.60
CA LEU A 209 1.65 3.25 -15.98
C LEU A 209 1.74 4.69 -15.49
N PHE A 210 2.34 4.93 -14.32
CA PHE A 210 2.55 6.29 -13.83
C PHE A 210 3.98 6.78 -14.03
N THR A 211 4.99 5.90 -13.89
CA THR A 211 6.40 6.28 -14.02
C THR A 211 6.81 6.75 -15.42
N GLN A 212 6.06 6.35 -16.45
CA GLN A 212 6.28 6.80 -17.83
C GLN A 212 5.47 8.06 -18.20
N ASN A 213 4.72 8.63 -17.25
CA ASN A 213 3.78 9.72 -17.50
C ASN A 213 3.87 10.83 -16.45
N GLU A 214 5.06 11.42 -16.30
CA GLU A 214 5.34 12.48 -15.32
C GLU A 214 4.40 13.68 -15.43
N ALA A 215 4.01 14.07 -16.65
CA ALA A 215 3.08 15.18 -16.85
C ALA A 215 1.69 14.93 -16.24
N LYS A 216 1.28 13.67 -16.16
CA LYS A 216 -0.03 13.26 -15.64
C LYS A 216 0.00 12.98 -14.14
N TYR A 217 1.11 12.45 -13.64
CA TYR A 217 1.33 12.09 -12.24
C TYR A 217 2.57 12.77 -11.65
N PRO A 218 2.63 14.11 -11.62
CA PRO A 218 3.83 14.83 -11.21
C PRO A 218 4.21 14.58 -9.75
N LEU A 219 3.24 14.51 -8.82
CA LEU A 219 3.53 14.25 -7.41
C LEU A 219 3.89 12.78 -7.18
N MET A 220 3.16 11.83 -7.78
CA MET A 220 3.50 10.42 -7.65
C MET A 220 4.91 10.16 -8.18
N ASN A 221 5.26 10.67 -9.37
CA ASN A 221 6.61 10.53 -9.92
C ASN A 221 7.66 11.20 -9.05
N ARG A 222 7.41 12.43 -8.58
CA ARG A 222 8.35 13.18 -7.73
C ARG A 222 8.76 12.37 -6.51
N PHE A 223 7.80 11.80 -5.79
CA PHE A 223 8.08 11.07 -4.56
C PHE A 223 8.58 9.65 -4.83
N PHE A 224 8.05 8.97 -5.85
CA PHE A 224 8.49 7.63 -6.18
C PHE A 224 9.93 7.58 -6.73
N ASN A 225 10.39 8.63 -7.42
CA ASN A 225 11.74 8.70 -7.99
C ASN A 225 12.79 9.26 -7.03
N LEU A 226 12.46 9.51 -5.75
CA LEU A 226 13.45 9.91 -4.75
C LEU A 226 14.53 8.84 -4.62
N ARG A 227 15.79 9.29 -4.73
CA ARG A 227 17.00 8.46 -4.66
C ARG A 227 17.62 8.51 -3.27
#